data_AF-A0A0B6S098-F1
#
_entry.id   AF-A0A0B6S098-F1
#
_cell.length_a   1.000
_cell.length_b   1.000
_cell.length_c   1.000
_cell.angle_alpha   90.00
_cell.angle_beta   90.00
_cell.angle_gamma   90.00
#
_symmetry.space_group_name_H-M   'P 1'
#
loop_
_entity.id
_entity.type
_entity.pdbx_description
1 polymer ?
#
loop_
_entity_poly.entity_id
_entity_poly.type
_entity_poly.pdbx_seq_one_letter_code
_entity_poly.pdbx_strand_id
1 'polypeptide(L)'
;MAPGAAPVAAPGAAIEAPEGVRVMTLNASGVQIYACEFDAQHRLQWVFKQPRAVLYDDSGREVLRHGAGPSWQAGDGSRIVGQVRAQQPSATPGSIPQLLLLTHGTDAAGLLAGVRYVQRIHTVGGTAPAAPCASEHQSGSVPYLAQYVFYR
;
A
#
# COMPACT_ATOMS: atom_id res chain seq x y z
N MET A 1 1.43 -12.53 -29.54
CA MET A 1 0.65 -12.26 -28.30
C MET A 1 1.50 -11.32 -27.44
N ALA A 2 1.16 -10.04 -27.39
CA ALA A 2 1.87 -9.06 -26.56
C ALA A 2 1.35 -9.14 -25.12
N PRO A 3 2.20 -9.00 -24.09
CA PRO A 3 1.74 -8.99 -22.70
C PRO A 3 0.95 -7.70 -22.44
N GLY A 4 -0.24 -7.85 -21.87
CA GLY A 4 -1.09 -6.72 -21.48
C GLY A 4 -0.39 -5.90 -20.39
N ALA A 5 -0.02 -4.67 -20.73
CA ALA A 5 0.43 -3.69 -19.74
C ALA A 5 -0.73 -3.40 -18.77
N ALA A 6 -0.48 -3.57 -17.47
CA ALA A 6 -1.39 -3.09 -16.44
C ALA A 6 -1.57 -1.57 -16.62
N PRO A 7 -2.79 -1.02 -16.47
CA PRO A 7 -3.02 0.40 -16.65
C PRO A 7 -2.19 1.19 -15.63
N VAL A 8 -1.29 2.02 -16.15
CA VAL A 8 -0.49 2.96 -15.35
C VAL A 8 -1.45 4.03 -14.83
N ALA A 9 -1.53 4.17 -13.51
CA ALA A 9 -2.32 5.22 -12.87
C ALA A 9 -1.90 6.60 -13.37
N ALA A 10 -2.85 7.41 -13.85
CA ALA A 10 -2.57 8.74 -14.37
C ALA A 10 -2.09 9.67 -13.24
N PRO A 11 -0.93 10.34 -13.37
CA PRO A 11 -0.48 11.32 -12.40
C PRO A 11 -1.47 12.50 -12.37
N GLY A 12 -2.00 12.82 -11.18
CA GLY A 12 -2.93 13.93 -10.96
C GLY A 12 -4.42 13.56 -10.89
N ALA A 13 -4.76 12.27 -10.96
CA ALA A 13 -6.12 11.84 -10.64
C ALA A 13 -6.40 12.00 -9.14
N ALA A 14 -7.56 12.56 -8.81
CA ALA A 14 -8.10 12.65 -7.46
C ALA A 14 -8.01 11.28 -6.77
N ILE A 15 -7.45 11.24 -5.56
CA ILE A 15 -7.37 10.01 -4.76
C ILE A 15 -8.62 9.83 -3.89
N GLU A 16 -9.55 10.79 -3.92
CA GLU A 16 -10.89 10.72 -3.37
C GLU A 16 -11.64 9.49 -3.90
N ALA A 17 -12.28 8.73 -3.01
CA ALA A 17 -13.15 7.65 -3.44
C ALA A 17 -14.30 8.26 -4.27
N PRO A 18 -14.55 7.79 -5.50
CA PRO A 18 -15.55 8.39 -6.37
C PRO A 18 -16.98 8.14 -5.89
N GLU A 19 -17.17 7.11 -5.07
CA GLU A 19 -18.44 6.66 -4.53
C GLU A 19 -18.23 5.87 -3.23
N GLY A 20 -19.34 5.53 -2.57
CA GLY A 20 -19.36 4.70 -1.38
C GLY A 20 -19.34 5.49 -0.07
N VAL A 21 -19.76 4.83 1.00
CA VAL A 21 -19.77 5.38 2.36
C VAL A 21 -18.51 4.92 3.08
N ARG A 22 -17.84 5.85 3.75
CA ARG A 22 -16.72 5.52 4.66
C ARG A 22 -17.25 4.66 5.80
N VAL A 23 -16.73 3.44 5.91
CA VAL A 23 -17.12 2.49 6.97
C VAL A 23 -16.07 2.35 8.06
N MET A 24 -14.82 2.68 7.78
CA MET A 24 -13.72 2.49 8.72
C MET A 24 -12.52 3.37 8.37
N THR A 25 -11.86 3.90 9.40
CA THR A 25 -10.59 4.60 9.30
C THR A 25 -9.63 3.95 10.30
N LEU A 26 -8.42 3.61 9.85
CA LEU A 26 -7.40 2.96 10.68
C LEU A 26 -6.04 3.61 10.49
N ASN A 27 -5.25 3.67 11.55
CA ASN A 27 -3.88 4.17 11.52
C ASN A 27 -2.93 3.00 11.32
N ALA A 28 -2.02 3.10 10.35
CA ALA A 28 -1.07 2.06 10.00
C ALA A 28 0.34 2.39 10.50
N SER A 29 1.01 1.36 11.01
CA SER A 29 2.45 1.37 11.26
C SER A 29 3.09 0.13 10.63
N GLY A 30 4.20 0.32 9.93
CA GLY A 30 4.86 -0.78 9.26
C GLY A 30 6.15 -0.39 8.55
N VAL A 31 6.55 -1.22 7.60
CA VAL A 31 7.73 -1.03 6.77
C VAL A 31 7.42 -1.26 5.29
N GLN A 32 8.13 -0.54 4.43
CA GLN A 32 8.29 -0.89 3.03
C GLN A 32 9.57 -1.70 2.89
N ILE A 33 9.46 -2.88 2.29
CA ILE A 33 10.58 -3.81 2.11
C ILE A 33 11.13 -3.63 0.70
N TYR A 34 12.44 -3.41 0.62
CA TYR A 34 13.22 -3.27 -0.59
C TYR A 34 14.26 -4.38 -0.67
N ALA A 35 14.66 -4.73 -1.89
CA ALA A 35 15.89 -5.50 -2.11
C ALA A 35 16.75 -4.80 -3.14
N CYS A 36 18.06 -4.96 -3.00
CA CYS A 36 19.02 -4.48 -3.97
C CYS A 36 19.02 -5.41 -5.19
N GLU A 37 18.81 -4.87 -6.38
CA GLU A 37 18.83 -5.64 -7.62
C GLU A 37 19.59 -4.85 -8.68
N PHE A 38 20.07 -5.54 -9.72
CA PHE A 38 20.61 -4.87 -10.90
C PHE A 38 19.51 -4.19 -11.73
N ASP A 39 19.78 -2.96 -12.17
CA ASP A 39 19.02 -2.30 -13.22
C ASP A 39 19.43 -2.81 -14.61
N ALA A 40 18.77 -2.31 -15.67
CA ALA A 40 19.09 -2.69 -17.04
C ALA A 40 20.51 -2.28 -17.50
N GLN A 41 21.17 -1.40 -16.75
CA GLN A 41 22.56 -0.97 -16.96
C GLN A 41 23.54 -1.68 -16.01
N HIS A 42 23.10 -2.74 -15.34
CA HIS A 42 23.90 -3.53 -14.39
C HIS A 42 24.44 -2.72 -13.20
N ARG A 43 23.67 -1.72 -12.75
CA ARG A 43 23.92 -0.96 -11.52
C ARG A 43 23.00 -1.43 -10.41
N LEU A 44 23.54 -1.51 -9.19
CA LEU A 44 22.77 -1.85 -8.01
C LEU A 44 21.79 -0.72 -7.65
N GLN A 45 20.52 -1.08 -7.46
CA GLN A 45 19.47 -0.16 -7.03
C GLN A 45 18.49 -0.83 -6.06
N TRP A 46 17.88 -0.02 -5.19
CA TRP A 46 16.79 -0.47 -4.33
C TRP A 46 15.51 -0.67 -5.14
N VAL A 47 15.00 -1.90 -5.17
CA VAL A 47 13.73 -2.26 -5.80
C VAL A 47 12.70 -2.57 -4.72
N PHE A 48 11.55 -1.93 -4.81
CA PHE A 48 10.43 -2.21 -3.90
C PHE A 48 9.92 -3.63 -4.08
N LYS A 49 9.71 -4.35 -2.97
CA LYS A 49 9.21 -5.73 -2.97
C LYS A 49 7.79 -5.83 -2.42
N GLN A 50 7.56 -5.35 -1.21
CA GLN A 50 6.24 -5.43 -0.58
C GLN A 50 6.13 -4.51 0.66
N PRO A 51 4.91 -4.09 1.03
CA PRO A 51 4.67 -3.51 2.33
C PRO A 51 4.47 -4.61 3.38
N ARG A 52 4.71 -4.26 4.65
CA ARG A 52 4.24 -5.03 5.80
C ARG A 52 3.83 -4.07 6.88
N ALA A 53 2.54 -4.04 7.22
CA ALA A 53 2.02 -3.13 8.24
C ALA A 53 0.88 -3.75 9.05
N VAL A 54 0.66 -3.19 10.22
CA VAL A 54 -0.51 -3.43 11.07
C VAL A 54 -1.32 -2.16 11.14
N LEU A 55 -2.64 -2.29 11.05
CA LEU A 55 -3.61 -1.19 11.09
C LEU A 55 -4.40 -1.27 12.39
N TYR A 56 -4.49 -0.13 13.06
CA TYR A 56 -5.06 0.02 14.39
C TYR A 56 -6.26 0.97 14.37
N ASP A 57 -7.25 0.71 15.23
CA ASP A 57 -8.30 1.69 15.53
C ASP A 57 -7.77 2.80 16.46
N ASP A 58 -8.62 3.79 16.75
CA ASP A 58 -8.23 4.94 17.58
C ASP A 58 -7.94 4.56 19.05
N SER A 59 -8.34 3.36 19.48
CA SER A 59 -7.99 2.82 20.80
C SER A 59 -6.62 2.11 20.82
N GLY A 60 -5.97 1.98 19.66
CA GLY A 60 -4.69 1.29 19.50
C GLY A 60 -4.82 -0.23 19.35
N ARG A 61 -6.04 -0.76 19.14
CA ARG A 61 -6.26 -2.19 18.94
C ARG A 61 -5.98 -2.57 17.49
N GLU A 62 -5.26 -3.67 17.28
CA GLU A 62 -5.04 -4.23 15.94
C GLU A 62 -6.38 -4.64 15.32
N VAL A 63 -6.63 -4.16 14.10
CA VAL A 63 -7.82 -4.49 13.32
C VAL A 63 -7.47 -5.28 12.07
N LEU A 64 -6.46 -4.84 11.31
CA LEU A 64 -6.06 -5.48 10.05
C LEU A 64 -4.55 -5.64 9.94
N ARG A 65 -4.12 -6.67 9.21
CA ARG A 65 -2.76 -6.79 8.69
C ARG A 65 -2.71 -6.47 7.21
N HIS A 66 -1.72 -5.69 6.79
CA HIS A 66 -1.49 -5.27 5.42
C HIS A 66 -0.19 -5.87 4.85
N GLY A 67 -0.25 -6.36 3.62
CA GLY A 67 0.86 -7.04 2.96
C GLY A 67 0.87 -6.92 1.44
N ALA A 68 1.68 -7.76 0.78
CA ALA A 68 1.83 -7.80 -0.67
C ALA A 68 0.50 -7.95 -1.43
N GLY A 69 0.50 -7.51 -2.69
CA GLY A 69 -0.66 -7.59 -3.58
C GLY A 69 -1.56 -6.36 -3.60
N PRO A 70 -1.15 -5.21 -3.04
CA PRO A 70 -1.52 -4.82 -1.68
C PRO A 70 -2.78 -5.54 -1.13
N SER A 71 -2.73 -6.10 0.07
CA SER A 71 -3.85 -6.84 0.65
C SER A 71 -4.12 -6.45 2.09
N TRP A 72 -5.35 -6.67 2.56
CA TRP A 72 -5.75 -6.48 3.95
C TRP A 72 -6.47 -7.71 4.46
N GLN A 73 -6.14 -8.12 5.67
CA GLN A 73 -6.66 -9.31 6.34
C GLN A 73 -7.13 -8.94 7.74
N ALA A 74 -8.37 -9.27 8.07
CA ALA A 74 -8.92 -9.13 9.41
C ALA A 74 -8.76 -10.44 10.22
N GLY A 75 -8.90 -10.34 11.55
CA GLY A 75 -8.85 -11.49 12.46
C GLY A 75 -10.01 -12.48 12.30
N ASP A 76 -11.12 -12.06 11.72
CA ASP A 76 -12.27 -12.92 11.39
C ASP A 76 -12.08 -13.74 10.11
N GLY A 77 -10.91 -13.64 9.45
CA GLY A 77 -10.60 -14.34 8.22
C GLY A 77 -11.00 -13.59 6.93
N SER A 78 -11.75 -12.49 7.01
CA SER A 78 -12.08 -11.69 5.84
C SER A 78 -10.83 -11.03 5.23
N ARG A 79 -10.73 -11.04 3.89
CA ARG A 79 -9.58 -10.58 3.12
C ARG A 79 -10.00 -9.83 1.86
N ILE A 80 -9.31 -8.75 1.56
CA ILE A 80 -9.43 -8.04 0.27
C ILE A 80 -8.06 -7.75 -0.34
N VAL A 81 -8.01 -7.68 -1.66
CA VAL A 81 -6.82 -7.34 -2.44
C VAL A 81 -7.10 -6.05 -3.20
N GLY A 82 -6.12 -5.15 -3.25
CA GLY A 82 -6.23 -3.83 -3.85
C GLY A 82 -5.47 -3.70 -5.17
N GLN A 83 -6.02 -2.94 -6.09
CA GLN A 83 -5.36 -2.48 -7.29
C GLN A 83 -5.28 -0.95 -7.25
N VAL A 84 -4.09 -0.39 -7.44
CA VAL A 84 -3.90 1.06 -7.51
C VAL A 84 -4.68 1.64 -8.69
N ARG A 85 -5.53 2.64 -8.41
CA ARG A 85 -6.33 3.36 -9.42
C ARG A 85 -5.82 4.77 -9.66
N ALA A 86 -5.49 5.45 -8.58
CA ALA A 86 -4.91 6.79 -8.61
C ALA A 86 -3.83 6.89 -7.53
N GLN A 87 -2.89 7.79 -7.76
CA GLN A 87 -1.84 8.10 -6.81
C GLN A 87 -1.50 9.59 -6.87
N GLN A 88 -1.07 10.11 -5.73
CA GLN A 88 -0.50 11.45 -5.64
C GLN A 88 0.68 11.47 -4.66
N PRO A 89 1.60 12.44 -4.79
CA PRO A 89 2.66 12.64 -3.81
C PRO A 89 2.11 12.81 -2.38
N SER A 90 2.91 12.41 -1.39
CA SER A 90 2.64 12.80 0.01
C SER A 90 2.93 14.28 0.21
N ALA A 91 2.17 14.93 1.10
CA ALA A 91 2.52 16.25 1.61
C ALA A 91 3.83 16.24 2.41
N THR A 92 4.23 15.10 2.96
CA THR A 92 5.49 14.92 3.68
C THR A 92 6.60 14.47 2.72
N PRO A 93 7.67 15.26 2.52
CA PRO A 93 8.81 14.86 1.69
C PRO A 93 9.43 13.53 2.13
N GLY A 94 9.97 12.76 1.18
CA GLY A 94 10.59 11.46 1.48
C GLY A 94 9.59 10.39 1.95
N SER A 95 8.32 10.53 1.57
CA SER A 95 7.28 9.57 1.93
C SER A 95 6.70 8.87 0.70
N ILE A 96 6.25 7.63 0.89
CA ILE A 96 5.57 6.89 -0.17
C ILE A 96 4.31 7.63 -0.68
N PRO A 97 3.88 7.38 -1.93
CA PRO A 97 2.69 8.02 -2.47
C PRO A 97 1.42 7.71 -1.67
N GLN A 98 0.50 8.67 -1.67
CA GLN A 98 -0.88 8.47 -1.28
C GLN A 98 -1.63 7.80 -2.43
N LEU A 99 -2.57 6.92 -2.12
CA LEU A 99 -3.20 6.03 -3.10
C LEU A 99 -4.71 6.00 -2.94
N LEU A 100 -5.40 5.88 -4.07
CA LEU A 100 -6.72 5.26 -4.15
C LEU A 100 -6.56 3.86 -4.72
N LEU A 101 -7.11 2.86 -4.04
CA LEU A 101 -7.14 1.48 -4.49
C LEU A 101 -8.57 1.01 -4.69
N LEU A 102 -8.85 0.38 -5.83
CA LEU A 102 -10.05 -0.44 -6.02
C LEU A 102 -9.79 -1.80 -5.39
N THR A 103 -10.74 -2.34 -4.65
CA THR A 103 -10.61 -3.65 -4.03
C THR A 103 -11.43 -4.72 -4.72
N HIS A 104 -10.85 -5.90 -4.77
CA HIS A 104 -11.50 -7.14 -5.15
C HIS A 104 -11.47 -8.04 -3.91
N GLY A 105 -12.67 -8.38 -3.42
CA GLY A 105 -12.82 -9.30 -2.30
C GLY A 105 -12.71 -10.75 -2.74
N THR A 106 -12.30 -11.60 -1.82
CA THR A 106 -12.82 -12.98 -1.81
C THR A 106 -14.26 -12.90 -1.29
N ASP A 107 -15.21 -13.65 -1.82
CA ASP A 107 -16.65 -13.64 -1.45
C ASP A 107 -16.95 -14.08 0.02
N ALA A 108 -16.03 -13.83 0.94
CA ALA A 108 -16.10 -14.16 2.35
C ALA A 108 -16.83 -13.05 3.14
N ALA A 109 -17.70 -13.48 4.06
CA ALA A 109 -18.31 -12.61 5.06
C ALA A 109 -17.27 -12.05 6.05
N GLY A 110 -17.62 -10.95 6.73
CA GLY A 110 -16.82 -10.39 7.83
C GLY A 110 -16.59 -8.88 7.72
N LEU A 111 -15.60 -8.40 8.46
CA LEU A 111 -15.26 -6.98 8.59
C LEU A 111 -14.93 -6.30 7.26
N LEU A 112 -14.34 -7.04 6.31
CA LEU A 112 -13.96 -6.49 5.01
C LEU A 112 -14.97 -6.77 3.89
N ALA A 113 -16.07 -7.47 4.17
CA ALA A 113 -17.08 -7.78 3.16
C ALA A 113 -17.68 -6.49 2.55
N GLY A 114 -17.79 -6.45 1.22
CA GLY A 114 -18.37 -5.31 0.52
C GLY A 114 -17.49 -4.05 0.45
N VAL A 115 -16.26 -4.06 0.97
CA VAL A 115 -15.31 -2.95 0.74
C VAL A 115 -14.97 -2.89 -0.76
N ARG A 116 -15.18 -1.72 -1.35
CA ARG A 116 -14.96 -1.43 -2.77
C ARG A 116 -13.74 -0.56 -3.01
N TYR A 117 -13.45 0.37 -2.11
CA TYR A 117 -12.29 1.24 -2.21
C TYR A 117 -11.53 1.31 -0.89
N VAL A 118 -10.21 1.46 -1.01
CA VAL A 118 -9.32 1.77 0.10
C VAL A 118 -8.47 2.96 -0.30
N GLN A 119 -8.49 4.00 0.52
CA GLN A 119 -7.56 5.11 0.42
C GLN A 119 -6.40 4.90 1.37
N ARG A 120 -5.20 5.27 0.94
CA ARG A 120 -4.03 5.44 1.79
C ARG A 120 -3.60 6.90 1.74
N ILE A 121 -3.72 7.59 2.86
CA ILE A 121 -3.48 9.03 2.99
C ILE A 121 -2.52 9.32 4.16
N HIS A 122 -2.07 10.57 4.27
CA HIS A 122 -1.20 11.04 5.36
C HIS A 122 0.05 10.16 5.54
N THR A 123 0.64 9.73 4.43
CA THR A 123 1.81 8.85 4.41
C THR A 123 3.07 9.57 4.87
N VAL A 124 3.80 8.97 5.81
CA VAL A 124 5.08 9.48 6.34
C VAL A 124 6.13 8.39 6.21
N GLY A 125 7.23 8.67 5.52
CA GLY A 125 8.35 7.74 5.31
C GLY A 125 8.08 6.62 4.31
N GLY A 126 8.92 5.58 4.38
CA GLY A 126 8.80 4.37 3.57
C GLY A 126 9.41 4.43 2.17
N THR A 127 9.99 5.55 1.72
CA THR A 127 10.74 5.57 0.44
C THR A 127 12.00 4.72 0.55
N ALA A 128 12.58 4.33 -0.59
CA ALA A 128 13.83 3.58 -0.61
C ALA A 128 14.93 4.27 0.23
N PRO A 129 15.84 3.51 0.87
CA PRO A 129 16.94 4.08 1.63
C PRO A 129 17.76 5.06 0.79
N ALA A 130 18.15 6.19 1.39
CA ALA A 130 18.97 7.20 0.72
C ALA A 130 20.40 6.72 0.44
N ALA A 131 20.94 5.85 1.31
CA ALA A 131 22.21 5.20 1.08
C ALA A 131 22.06 4.15 -0.05
N PRO A 132 22.98 4.11 -1.04
CA PRO A 132 22.96 3.09 -2.07
C PRO A 132 23.16 1.70 -1.45
N CYS A 133 22.56 0.68 -2.06
CA CYS A 133 22.84 -0.70 -1.67
C CYS A 133 24.21 -1.16 -2.22
N ALA A 134 24.85 -2.07 -1.49
CA ALA A 134 26.24 -2.49 -1.75
C ALA A 134 26.36 -3.88 -2.40
N SER A 135 25.35 -4.74 -2.22
CA SER A 135 25.36 -6.09 -2.76
C SER A 135 23.99 -6.47 -3.30
N GLU A 136 23.95 -7.20 -4.41
CA GLU A 136 22.73 -7.80 -4.93
C GLU A 136 22.03 -8.64 -3.84
N HIS A 137 20.71 -8.60 -3.82
CA HIS A 137 19.83 -9.22 -2.84
C HIS A 137 19.96 -8.73 -1.39
N GLN A 138 20.75 -7.68 -1.12
CA GLN A 138 20.71 -6.98 0.17
C GLN A 138 19.27 -6.54 0.45
N SER A 139 18.75 -6.84 1.65
CA SER A 139 17.42 -6.39 2.07
C SER A 139 17.49 -5.06 2.81
N GLY A 140 16.49 -4.21 2.57
CA GLY A 140 16.30 -2.94 3.27
C GLY A 140 14.85 -2.83 3.71
N SER A 141 14.60 -2.38 4.94
CA SER A 141 13.25 -2.09 5.43
C SER A 141 13.20 -0.65 5.91
N VAL A 142 12.27 0.13 5.36
CA VAL A 142 12.11 1.54 5.72
C VAL A 142 10.76 1.73 6.41
N PRO A 143 10.73 2.25 7.65
CA PRO A 143 9.49 2.44 8.38
C PRO A 143 8.59 3.46 7.68
N TYR A 144 7.28 3.23 7.79
CA TYR A 144 6.27 4.17 7.34
C TYR A 144 5.05 4.19 8.25
N LEU A 145 4.39 5.34 8.27
CA LEU A 145 3.07 5.55 8.84
C LEU A 145 2.09 5.96 7.74
N ALA A 146 0.81 5.65 7.91
CA ALA A 146 -0.26 6.13 7.04
C ALA A 146 -1.61 6.03 7.73
N GLN A 147 -2.63 6.70 7.20
CA GLN A 147 -4.02 6.43 7.51
C GLN A 147 -4.69 5.72 6.35
N TYR A 148 -5.48 4.69 6.65
CA TYR A 148 -6.27 3.96 5.67
C TYR A 148 -7.75 4.22 5.89
N VAL A 149 -8.47 4.53 4.82
CA VAL A 149 -9.92 4.77 4.84
C VAL A 149 -10.60 3.77 3.92
N PHE A 150 -11.58 3.04 4.44
CA PHE A 150 -12.28 1.97 3.74
C PHE A 150 -13.70 2.41 3.39
N TYR A 151 -14.12 2.11 2.16
CA TYR A 151 -15.40 2.53 1.59
C TYR A 151 -16.19 1.33 1.07
N ARG A 152 -17.51 1.34 1.28
CA ARG A 152 -18.47 0.37 0.74
C ARG A 152 -19.51 1.07 -0.12
#